data_AF-A0A427AQF2-F1
#
_entry.id   AF-A0A427AQF2-F1
#
_cell.length_a   1.000
_cell.length_b   1.000
_cell.length_c   1.000
_cell.angle_alpha   90.00
_cell.angle_beta   90.00
_cell.angle_gamma   90.00
#
_symmetry.space_group_name_H-M   'P 1'
#
loop_
_entity.id
_entity.type
_entity.pdbx_description
1 polymer ?
#
loop_
_entity_poly.entity_id
_entity_poly.type
_entity_poly.pdbx_seq_one_letter_code
_entity_poly.pdbx_strand_id
1 'polypeptide(L)'
;MAWFKTLDSRAEGIELSLAVWERIKWEQGRGGWIADEEERIVRLERFQGMNGWKKFACYVLVEKFVLNGMDGSLVLTFDFRHSIKLRSRWE
;
A
#
# COMPACT_ATOMS: atom_id res chain seq x y z
N MET A 1 -18.37 0.47 -17.15
CA MET A 1 -16.97 0.70 -17.57
C MET A 1 -16.69 2.17 -17.30
N ALA A 2 -15.78 2.49 -16.38
CA ALA A 2 -15.41 3.86 -16.08
C ALA A 2 -14.16 4.21 -16.89
N TRP A 3 -14.18 5.36 -17.56
CA TRP A 3 -13.10 5.85 -18.41
C TRP A 3 -12.62 7.20 -17.88
N PHE A 4 -11.31 7.43 -17.95
CA PHE A 4 -10.68 8.66 -17.47
C PHE A 4 -10.09 9.37 -18.67
N LYS A 5 -10.33 10.68 -18.74
CA LYS A 5 -9.70 11.55 -19.72
C LYS A 5 -8.71 12.42 -18.97
N THR A 6 -7.47 12.45 -19.43
CA THR A 6 -6.48 13.43 -18.98
C THR A 6 -6.99 14.82 -19.36
N LEU A 7 -7.25 15.67 -18.37
CA LEU A 7 -7.51 17.09 -18.61
C LEU A 7 -6.17 17.74 -18.95
N ASP A 8 -6.21 18.63 -19.96
CA ASP A 8 -5.04 19.27 -20.56
C ASP A 8 -4.01 19.74 -19.52
N SER A 9 -2.74 19.61 -19.92
CA SER A 9 -1.49 19.72 -19.15
C SER A 9 -1.18 21.09 -18.53
N ARG A 10 -2.19 21.82 -18.06
CA ARG A 10 -2.06 23.08 -17.31
C ARG A 10 -2.63 23.03 -15.90
N ALA A 11 -3.32 21.95 -15.53
CA ALA A 11 -3.71 21.68 -14.15
C ALA A 11 -2.96 20.43 -13.69
N GLU A 12 -2.21 20.53 -12.60
CA GLU A 12 -1.44 19.44 -11.98
C GLU A 12 -2.33 18.37 -11.30
N GLY A 13 -3.60 18.25 -11.72
CA GLY A 13 -4.60 17.39 -11.10
C GLY A 13 -5.22 16.43 -12.11
N ILE A 14 -5.22 15.15 -11.77
CA ILE A 14 -5.98 14.11 -12.49
C ILE A 14 -7.34 14.01 -11.82
N GLU A 15 -8.41 14.26 -12.57
CA GLU A 15 -9.76 14.06 -12.06
C GLU A 15 -10.10 12.56 -12.08
N LEU A 16 -9.97 11.91 -10.93
CA LEU A 16 -10.36 10.52 -10.77
C LEU A 16 -11.88 10.45 -10.53
N SER A 17 -12.61 9.71 -11.36
CA SER A 17 -13.99 9.33 -11.08
C SER A 17 -14.12 8.83 -9.63
N LEU A 18 -15.08 9.41 -8.90
CA LEU A 18 -15.36 9.07 -7.51
C LEU A 18 -15.53 7.55 -7.31
N ALA A 19 -16.14 6.87 -8.27
CA ALA A 19 -16.35 5.41 -8.24
C ALA A 19 -15.05 4.59 -8.15
N VAL A 20 -13.95 5.03 -8.78
CA VAL A 20 -12.65 4.34 -8.66
C VAL A 20 -12.01 4.62 -7.30
N TRP A 21 -12.12 5.85 -6.81
CA TRP A 21 -11.65 6.18 -5.47
C TRP A 21 -12.39 5.40 -4.38
N GLU A 22 -13.72 5.33 -4.49
CA GLU A 22 -14.57 4.53 -3.60
C GLU A 22 -14.24 3.04 -3.69
N ARG A 23 -13.95 2.52 -4.89
CA ARG A 23 -13.53 1.13 -5.04
C ARG A 23 -12.19 0.85 -4.36
N ILE A 24 -11.21 1.75 -4.51
CA ILE A 24 -9.91 1.64 -3.84
C ILE A 24 -10.11 1.64 -2.31
N LYS A 25 -10.93 2.54 -1.77
CA LYS A 25 -11.27 2.56 -0.33
C LYS A 25 -11.98 1.29 0.14
N TRP A 26 -12.92 0.78 -0.66
CA TRP A 26 -13.64 -0.45 -0.33
C TRP A 26 -12.70 -1.66 -0.22
N GLU A 27 -11.77 -1.82 -1.16
CA GLU A 27 -10.80 -2.92 -1.10
C GLU A 27 -9.84 -2.77 0.10
N GLN A 28 -9.45 -1.54 0.44
CA GLN A 28 -8.65 -1.28 1.65
C GLN A 28 -9.41 -1.65 2.94
N GLY A 29 -10.68 -1.26 3.06
CA GLY A 29 -11.51 -1.61 4.22
C GLY A 29 -11.67 -3.12 4.38
N ARG A 30 -11.81 -3.87 3.28
CA ARG A 30 -11.80 -5.35 3.31
C ARG A 30 -10.48 -5.93 3.79
N GLY A 31 -9.37 -5.23 3.53
CA GLY A 31 -8.04 -5.56 4.02
C GLY A 31 -7.79 -5.21 5.49
N GLY A 32 -8.77 -4.63 6.18
CA GLY A 32 -8.66 -4.22 7.58
C GLY A 32 -8.08 -2.82 7.77
N TRP A 33 -7.98 -2.02 6.71
CA TRP A 33 -7.56 -0.63 6.83
C TRP A 33 -8.68 0.23 7.41
N ILE A 34 -8.33 1.04 8.42
CA ILE A 34 -9.18 2.10 8.95
C ILE A 34 -8.45 3.42 8.69
N ALA A 35 -9.13 4.35 8.03
CA ALA A 35 -8.58 5.67 7.77
C ALA A 35 -8.35 6.43 9.09
N ASP A 36 -7.28 7.20 9.17
CA ASP A 36 -6.99 8.16 10.25
C ASP A 36 -6.74 7.57 11.65
N GLU A 37 -6.44 6.28 11.76
CA GLU A 37 -5.96 5.67 13.02
C GLU A 37 -4.45 5.41 12.99
N GLU A 38 -3.73 5.88 14.01
CA GLU A 38 -2.34 5.47 14.25
C GLU A 38 -2.29 3.99 14.61
N GLU A 39 -1.74 3.16 13.73
CA GLU A 39 -1.61 1.73 14.01
C GLU A 39 -0.28 1.42 14.69
N ARG A 40 -0.34 1.14 16.00
CA ARG A 40 0.83 0.72 16.78
C ARG A 40 1.05 -0.79 16.67
N ILE A 41 2.17 -1.16 16.04
CA ILE A 41 2.61 -2.56 15.96
C ILE A 41 3.68 -2.81 17.02
N VAL A 42 3.42 -3.74 17.94
CA VAL A 42 4.41 -4.20 18.93
C VAL A 42 4.68 -5.69 18.71
N ARG A 43 5.93 -6.05 18.43
CA ARG A 43 6.39 -7.45 18.33
C ARG A 43 7.62 -7.65 19.21
N LEU A 44 7.62 -8.76 19.96
CA LEU A 44 8.77 -9.20 20.73
C LEU A 44 9.44 -10.36 19.98
N GLU A 45 10.70 -10.16 19.58
CA GLU A 45 11.47 -11.13 18.82
C GLU A 45 12.67 -11.57 19.67
N ARG A 46 12.71 -12.86 20.02
CA ARG A 46 13.81 -13.42 20.80
C ARG A 46 14.89 -13.92 19.86
N PHE A 47 16.07 -13.28 19.90
CA PHE A 47 17.25 -13.84 19.26
C PHE A 47 17.73 -15.08 20.04
N GLN A 48 17.81 -16.23 19.37
CA GLN A 48 18.26 -17.50 19.99
C GLN A 48 19.67 -17.92 19.54
N GLY A 49 20.45 -17.02 18.94
CA GLY A 49 21.80 -17.35 18.46
C GLY A 49 22.79 -17.53 19.61
N MET A 50 23.58 -18.61 19.58
CA MET A 50 24.62 -18.88 20.59
C MET A 50 25.92 -18.10 20.34
N ASN A 51 26.20 -17.64 19.10
CA ASN A 51 27.47 -16.99 18.75
C ASN A 51 27.26 -15.77 17.81
N GLY A 52 27.40 -14.56 18.35
CA GLY A 52 27.53 -13.31 17.58
C GLY A 52 26.23 -12.56 17.25
N TRP A 53 26.37 -11.38 16.64
CA TRP A 53 25.26 -10.55 16.18
C TRP A 53 24.77 -11.03 14.81
N LYS A 54 23.44 -11.09 14.64
CA LYS A 54 22.81 -11.30 13.32
C LYS A 54 21.96 -10.10 12.94
N LYS A 55 21.76 -9.91 11.64
CA LYS A 55 20.85 -8.86 11.16
C LYS A 55 19.42 -9.31 11.39
N PHE A 56 18.59 -8.39 11.88
CA PHE A 56 17.16 -8.58 11.98
C PHE A 56 16.48 -7.89 10.79
N ALA A 57 15.67 -8.62 10.03
CA ALA A 57 14.88 -8.08 8.94
C ALA A 57 13.39 -8.27 9.21
N CYS A 58 12.61 -7.19 9.05
CA CYS A 58 11.16 -7.17 9.20
C CYS A 58 10.52 -6.70 7.89
N TYR A 59 9.58 -7.48 7.38
CA TYR A 59 8.89 -7.25 6.13
C TYR A 59 7.39 -7.08 6.40
N VAL A 60 6.77 -6.13 5.71
CA VAL A 60 5.31 -5.95 5.68
C VAL A 60 4.80 -6.33 4.32
N LEU A 61 3.64 -7.00 4.26
CA LEU A 61 2.97 -7.22 2.99
C LEU A 61 2.46 -5.88 2.45
N VAL A 62 2.81 -5.56 1.21
CA VAL A 62 2.32 -4.38 0.50
C VAL A 62 1.52 -4.83 -0.72
N GLU A 63 0.27 -4.39 -0.81
CA GLU A 63 -0.56 -4.52 -2.01
C GLU A 63 -0.51 -3.21 -2.78
N LYS A 64 -0.12 -3.27 -4.05
CA LYS A 64 0.03 -2.10 -4.92
C LYS A 64 -1.12 -2.05 -5.92
N PHE A 65 -1.85 -0.94 -5.93
CA PHE A 65 -2.87 -0.65 -6.93
C PHE A 65 -2.26 0.30 -7.96
N VAL A 66 -2.28 -0.12 -9.22
CA VAL A 66 -1.77 0.65 -10.35
C VAL A 66 -2.95 1.00 -11.25
N LEU A 67 -3.16 2.29 -11.48
CA LEU A 67 -4.10 2.80 -12.46
C LEU A 67 -3.31 3.30 -13.66
N ASN A 68 -3.61 2.73 -14.83
CA ASN A 68 -3.03 3.16 -16.10
C ASN A 68 -4.09 3.87 -16.94
N GLY A 69 -3.65 4.85 -17.71
CA GLY A 69 -4.44 5.51 -18.74
C GLY A 69 -4.71 4.56 -19.90
N MET A 70 -5.64 4.94 -20.77
CA MET A 70 -5.94 4.17 -21.98
C MET A 70 -4.73 4.05 -22.93
N ASP A 71 -3.84 5.04 -22.87
CA ASP A 71 -2.58 5.08 -23.62
C ASP A 71 -1.47 4.23 -22.96
N GLY A 72 -1.77 3.53 -21.86
CA GLY A 72 -0.82 2.74 -21.08
C GLY A 72 0.07 3.55 -20.15
N SER A 73 -0.10 4.88 -20.10
CA SER A 73 0.64 5.74 -19.16
C SER A 73 0.24 5.45 -17.71
N LEU A 74 1.19 5.59 -16.78
CA LEU A 74 0.90 5.45 -15.36
C LEU A 74 0.18 6.72 -14.86
N VAL A 75 -1.02 6.54 -14.32
CA VAL A 75 -1.88 7.64 -13.82
C VAL A 75 -1.79 7.75 -12.31
N LEU A 76 -1.87 6.62 -11.59
CA LEU A 76 -1.80 6.58 -10.14
C LEU A 76 -1.16 5.28 -9.69
N THR A 77 -0.31 5.35 -8.66
CA THR A 77 0.05 4.19 -7.85
C THR A 77 -0.39 4.44 -6.42
N PHE A 78 -1.05 3.46 -5.81
CA PHE A 78 -1.44 3.48 -4.42
C PHE A 78 -0.93 2.21 -3.72
N ASP A 79 -0.05 2.39 -2.74
CA ASP A 79 0.54 1.31 -1.97
C ASP A 79 -0.19 1.14 -0.63
N PHE A 80 -0.82 -0.02 -0.44
CA PHE A 80 -1.50 -0.39 0.77
C PHE A 80 -0.65 -1.36 1.60
N ARG A 81 -0.27 -0.96 2.82
CA ARG A 81 0.54 -1.79 3.73
C ARG A 81 -0.37 -2.54 4.69
N HIS A 82 -0.26 -3.86 4.69
CA HIS A 82 -0.94 -4.73 5.64
C HIS A 82 -0.09 -4.88 6.90
N SER A 83 -0.13 -3.88 7.76
CA SER A 83 0.44 -3.82 9.11
C SER A 83 0.31 -5.11 9.94
N ILE A 84 -0.82 -5.82 9.85
CA ILE A 84 -1.02 -7.10 10.56
C ILE A 84 -0.30 -8.29 9.91
N LYS A 85 0.09 -8.17 8.64
CA LYS A 85 0.77 -9.22 7.86
C LYS A 85 2.28 -8.96 7.82
N LEU A 86 2.91 -9.06 8.98
CA LEU A 86 4.36 -8.91 9.13
C LEU A 86 5.09 -10.25 9.14
N ARG A 87 6.26 -10.27 8.50
CA ARG A 87 7.20 -11.39 8.53
C ARG A 87 8.56 -10.91 9.05
N SER A 88 9.06 -11.57 10.09
CA SER A 88 10.39 -11.31 10.65
C SER A 88 11.34 -12.44 10.29
N ARG A 89 12.63 -12.15 10.05
CA ARG A 89 13.68 -13.16 9.92
C ARG A 89 15.02 -12.65 10.44
N TRP A 90 15.85 -13.56 10.92
CA TRP A 90 17.25 -13.30 11.23
C TRP A 90 18.11 -13.71 10.03
N GLU A 91 19.01 -12.83 9.57
CA GLU A 91 19.99 -13.09 8.50
C GLU A 91 21.37 -13.40 9.09
#